data_AF-A0A7H4NZ24-F1
#
_entry.id   AF-A0A7H4NZ24-F1
#
_cell.length_a   1.000
_cell.length_b   1.000
_cell.length_c   1.000
_cell.angle_alpha   90.00
_cell.angle_beta   90.00
_cell.angle_gamma   90.00
#
_symmetry.space_group_name_H-M   'P 1'
#
loop_
_entity.id
_entity.type
_entity.pdbx_description
1 polymer ?
#
loop_
_entity_poly.entity_id
_entity_poly.type
_entity_poly.pdbx_seq_one_letter_code
_entity_poly.pdbx_strand_id
1 'polypeptide(L)' 'MKNIVVLISGNGSNLQAIIDACARKKINGTLRAVFSNKADAFGLERARAANIPAHALAASQFCQPGSL' A
#
# COMPACT_ATOMS: atom_id res chain seq x y z
N MET A 1 13.57 -13.91 6.37
CA MET A 1 13.13 -12.72 5.59
C MET A 1 11.64 -12.52 5.88
N LYS A 2 11.20 -11.31 6.24
CA LYS A 2 9.80 -11.06 6.62
C LYS A 2 8.98 -10.51 5.44
N ASN A 3 7.72 -10.94 5.35
CA ASN A 3 6.76 -10.36 4.41
C ASN A 3 6.16 -9.08 5.04
N ILE A 4 6.11 -8.01 4.25
CA ILE A 4 5.62 -6.70 4.68
C ILE A 4 4.43 -6.30 3.81
N VAL A 5 3.40 -5.77 4.46
CA VAL A 5 2.26 -5.11 3.82
C VAL A 5 2.18 -3.69 4.37
N VAL A 6 1.96 -2.70 3.51
CA VAL A 6 1.90 -1.29 3.89
C VAL A 6 0.52 -0.72 3.58
N LEU A 7 -0.07 -0.01 4.55
CA LEU A 7 -1.33 0.70 4.40
C LEU A 7 -1.06 2.20 4.22
N ILE A 8 -1.70 2.83 3.24
CA ILE A 8 -1.52 4.25 2.89
C ILE A 8 -2.87 4.95 2.66
N SER A 9 -2.86 6.28 2.66
CA SER A 9 -4.05 7.11 2.41
C SER A 9 -3.77 8.36 1.54
N GLY A 10 -2.59 8.42 0.90
CA GLY A 10 -2.13 9.62 0.16
C GLY A 10 -0.84 9.40 -0.63
N ASN A 11 0.03 10.42 -0.69
CA ASN A 11 1.21 10.48 -1.60
C ASN A 11 2.17 9.28 -1.48
N GLY A 12 2.36 8.73 -0.28
CA GLY A 12 3.20 7.54 -0.10
C GLY A 12 4.71 7.82 -0.14
N SER A 13 5.18 8.97 0.35
CA SER A 13 6.62 9.21 0.52
C SER A 13 7.29 8.19 1.45
N ASN A 14 6.64 7.83 2.56
CA ASN A 14 7.11 6.77 3.46
C ASN A 14 7.11 5.39 2.75
N LEU A 15 6.09 5.12 1.91
CA LEU A 15 6.08 3.91 1.10
C LEU A 15 7.30 3.86 0.18
N GLN A 16 7.64 4.97 -0.50
CA GLN A 16 8.84 5.04 -1.33
C GLN A 16 10.11 4.73 -0.53
N ALA A 17 10.27 5.33 0.65
CA ALA A 17 11.43 5.07 1.49
C ALA A 17 11.54 3.58 1.90
N ILE A 18 10.41 2.92 2.17
CA ILE A 18 10.37 1.49 2.51
C ILE A 18 10.69 0.63 1.28
N ILE A 19 10.16 0.95 0.09
CA ILE A 19 10.49 0.28 -1.18
C ILE A 19 12.00 0.34 -1.40
N ASP A 20 12.58 1.53 -1.30
CA ASP A 20 14.01 1.77 -1.51
C ASP A 20 14.86 1.03 -0.47
N ALA A 21 14.42 0.99 0.79
CA ALA A 21 15.12 0.28 1.86
C ALA A 21 15.08 -1.24 1.70
N CYS A 22 13.98 -1.81 1.19
CA CYS A 22 13.90 -3.23 0.85
C CYS A 22 14.79 -3.57 -0.36
N ALA A 23 14.74 -2.74 -1.42
CA ALA A 23 15.57 -2.91 -2.61
C ALA A 23 17.07 -2.85 -2.29
N ARG A 24 17.47 -1.95 -1.38
CA ARG A 24 18.85 -1.81 -0.88
C ARG A 24 19.22 -2.82 0.22
N LYS A 25 18.33 -3.76 0.57
CA LYS A 25 18.52 -4.74 1.66
C LYS A 25 18.83 -4.11 3.04
N LYS A 26 18.47 -2.83 3.25
CA LYS A 26 18.54 -2.17 4.57
C LYS A 26 17.46 -2.71 5.51
N ILE A 27 16.32 -3.09 4.94
CA ILE A 27 15.28 -3.86 5.61
C ILE A 27 15.39 -5.31 5.14
N ASN A 28 15.54 -6.26 6.05
CA ASN A 28 15.51 -7.69 5.75
C ASN A 28 14.06 -8.19 5.55
N GLY A 29 13.40 -7.65 4.54
CA GLY A 29 12.02 -7.94 4.23
C GLY A 29 11.66 -7.69 2.77
N THR A 30 10.49 -8.18 2.39
CA THR A 30 9.95 -8.05 1.05
C THR A 30 8.58 -7.40 1.14
N LEU A 31 8.40 -6.26 0.48
CA LEU A 31 7.07 -5.68 0.30
C LEU A 31 6.26 -6.58 -0.62
N ARG A 32 5.19 -7.16 -0.07
CA ARG A 32 4.31 -8.09 -0.80
C ARG A 32 3.06 -7.42 -1.32
N ALA A 33 2.58 -6.37 -0.66
CA ALA A 33 1.40 -5.63 -1.08
C ALA A 33 1.33 -4.24 -0.45
N VAL A 34 0.57 -3.36 -1.10
CA VAL A 34 0.17 -2.05 -0.59
C VAL A 34 -1.34 -1.94 -0.66
N PHE A 35 -1.95 -1.45 0.41
CA PHE A 35 -3.39 -1.18 0.47
C PHE A 35 -3.63 0.30 0.72
N SER A 36 -4.66 0.85 0.09
CA SER A 36 -5.15 2.18 0.43
C SER A 36 -6.64 2.18 0.69
N ASN A 37 -7.06 3.04 1.62
CA ASN A 37 -8.47 3.35 1.79
C ASN A 37 -8.99 4.39 0.77
N LYS A 38 -8.12 4.93 -0.09
CA LYS A 38 -8.47 5.88 -1.15
C LYS A 38 -7.96 5.39 -2.50
N ALA A 39 -8.84 5.37 -3.50
CA ALA A 39 -8.49 4.89 -4.84
C ALA A 39 -7.55 5.82 -5.60
N ASP A 40 -7.52 7.11 -5.24
CA ASP A 40 -6.70 8.17 -5.85
C ASP A 40 -5.37 8.41 -5.10
N ALA A 41 -5.04 7.58 -4.10
CA ALA A 41 -3.78 7.71 -3.38
C ALA A 41 -2.59 7.48 -4.33
N PHE A 42 -1.79 8.52 -4.58
CA PHE A 42 -0.61 8.44 -5.46
C PHE A 42 0.41 7.38 -5.01
N GLY A 43 0.43 7.00 -3.73
CA GLY A 43 1.26 5.88 -3.27
C GLY A 43 0.90 4.53 -3.92
N LEU A 44 -0.31 4.34 -4.43
CA LEU A 44 -0.67 3.15 -5.22
C LEU A 44 0.11 3.12 -6.54
N GLU A 45 0.31 4.26 -7.20
CA GLU A 45 1.13 4.35 -8.41
C GLU A 45 2.60 4.01 -8.13
N ARG A 46 3.13 4.47 -6.99
CA ARG A 46 4.48 4.11 -6.55
C ARG A 46 4.65 2.61 -6.36
N ALA A 47 3.66 1.96 -5.75
CA ALA A 47 3.66 0.51 -5.57
C ALA A 47 3.65 -0.23 -6.92
N ARG A 48 2.76 0.17 -7.85
CA ARG A 48 2.67 -0.42 -9.19
C ARG A 48 3.96 -0.24 -9.99
N ALA A 49 4.56 0.96 -9.95
CA ALA A 49 5.84 1.24 -10.60
C ALA A 49 6.99 0.37 -10.07
N ALA A 50 6.92 -0.04 -8.80
CA ALA A 50 7.86 -0.96 -8.19
C ALA A 50 7.48 -2.45 -8.35
N ASN A 51 6.47 -2.77 -9.17
CA ASN A 51 5.92 -4.12 -9.36
C ASN A 51 5.39 -4.78 -8.07
N ILE A 52 4.85 -3.97 -7.16
CA ILE A 52 4.24 -4.44 -5.91
C ILE A 52 2.71 -4.41 -6.08
N PRO A 53 2.00 -5.51 -5.76
CA PRO A 53 0.54 -5.53 -5.74
C PRO A 53 -0.07 -4.37 -4.96
N ALA A 54 -0.99 -3.64 -5.57
CA ALA A 54 -1.56 -2.41 -5.03
C ALA A 54 -3.10 -2.46 -5.08
N HIS A 55 -3.76 -2.37 -3.94
CA HIS A 55 -5.20 -2.51 -3.81
C HIS A 55 -5.83 -1.28 -3.15
N ALA A 56 -6.94 -0.81 -3.71
CA ALA A 56 -7.77 0.23 -3.10
C ALA A 56 -9.05 -0.39 -2.53
N LEU A 57 -9.32 -0.15 -1.26
CA LEU A 57 -10.49 -0.63 -0.53
C LEU A 57 -11.17 0.57 0.16
N ALA A 58 -12.18 1.15 -0.47
CA ALA A 58 -12.90 2.28 0.09
C ALA A 58 -13.91 1.80 1.15
N ALA A 59 -14.00 2.50 2.29
CA ALA A 59 -14.91 2.12 3.38
C ALA A 59 -16.38 2.03 2.92
N SER A 60 -16.78 2.85 1.96
CA SER A 60 -18.12 2.83 1.35
C SER A 60 -18.47 1.51 0.67
N GLN A 61 -17.48 0.71 0.26
CA GLN A 61 -17.70 -0.63 -0.31
C GLN A 61 -18.17 -1.65 0.74
N PHE A 62 -18.00 -1.34 2.02
CA PHE A 62 -18.30 -2.24 3.14
C PHE A 62 -19.46 -1.74 4.01
N CYS A 63 -19.99 -0.55 3.73
CA CYS A 63 -21.21 -0.08 4.36
C CYS A 63 -22.41 -0.76 3.68
N GLN A 64 -23.05 -1.69 4.37
CA GLN A 64 -24.35 -2.23 3.94
C GLN A 64 -25.39 -1.11 4.12
N PRO A 65 -26.10 -0.67 3.07
CA PRO A 65 -27.24 0.20 3.26
C PRO A 65 -28.31 -0.56 4.05
N GLY A 66 -28.57 -0.18 5.31
CA GLY A 66 -29.74 -0.66 6.06
C GLY A 66 -29.50 -1.44 7.36
N SER A 67 -28.29 -1.48 7.93
CA SER A 67 -28.13 -2.00 9.30
C SER A 67 -28.36 -0.88 10.34
N LEU A 68 -29.64 -0.69 10.66
CA LEU A 68 -30.25 0.12 11.75
C LEU A 68 -30.12 1.64 11.66
#